data_AF-A0A960SUG1-F1
#
_entry.id   AF-A0A960SUG1-F1
#
_cell.length_a   1.000
_cell.length_b   1.000
_cell.length_c   1.000
_cell.angle_alpha   90.00
_cell.angle_beta   90.00
_cell.angle_gamma   90.00
#
_symmetry.space_group_name_H-M   'P 1'
#
loop_
_entity.id
_entity.type
_entity.pdbx_description
1 polymer ?
#
loop_
_entity_poly.entity_id
_entity_poly.type
_entity_poly.pdbx_seq_one_letter_code
_entity_poly.pdbx_strand_id
1 'polypeptide(L)'
;MELALPPRICNGYLYRVTYEQLPDEWKEWLDLTPMERFRRSEELFAQYLAMGGSLDPDPDPTSPFDDPSQWRPDLAHGRAGLRLVRRGAS
;
A
#
# COMPACT_ATOMS: atom_id res chain seq x y z
N MET A 1 13.90 2.01 30.33
CA MET A 1 13.85 3.26 29.54
C MET A 1 12.76 3.08 28.53
N GLU A 2 11.62 3.70 28.81
CA GLU A 2 10.41 3.64 27.99
C GLU A 2 10.59 4.55 26.78
N LEU A 3 10.80 3.98 25.60
CA LEU A 3 10.80 4.73 24.35
C LEU A 3 9.35 4.84 23.87
N ALA A 4 8.69 5.91 24.31
CA ALA A 4 7.41 6.35 23.77
C ALA A 4 7.60 6.75 22.29
N LEU A 5 7.14 5.91 21.37
CA LEU A 5 7.00 6.27 19.96
C LEU A 5 5.73 7.12 19.77
N PRO A 6 5.76 8.18 18.94
CA PRO A 6 4.66 9.14 18.85
C PRO A 6 3.41 8.50 18.25
N PRO A 7 2.22 8.86 18.76
CA PRO A 7 0.96 8.36 18.23
C PRO A 7 0.65 9.10 16.95
N ARG A 8 0.47 8.39 15.81
CA ARG A 8 -0.54 8.66 14.76
C ARG A 8 -0.40 7.64 13.63
N ILE A 9 -1.22 6.59 13.63
CA ILE A 9 -1.79 6.02 12.40
C ILE A 9 -3.26 5.63 12.71
N CYS A 10 -4.15 6.03 11.81
CA CYS A 10 -5.60 6.11 11.92
C CYS A 10 -6.33 4.76 12.11
N ASN A 11 -7.48 4.80 12.81
CA ASN A 11 -8.64 3.85 12.88
C ASN A 11 -8.38 2.34 12.68
N GLY A 12 -8.77 1.40 13.53
CA GLY A 12 -9.77 1.41 14.59
C GLY A 12 -10.19 -0.03 14.95
N TYR A 13 -9.24 -0.98 15.01
CA TYR A 13 -9.38 -2.31 15.63
C TYR A 13 -7.98 -2.80 16.05
N LEU A 14 -7.30 -2.06 16.93
CA LEU A 14 -6.00 -2.47 17.46
C LEU A 14 -6.22 -3.51 18.56
N TYR A 15 -6.42 -4.77 18.18
CA TYR A 15 -5.91 -5.83 19.02
C TYR A 15 -4.39 -5.64 19.03
N ARG A 16 -3.86 -5.12 20.14
CA ARG A 16 -2.42 -4.99 20.36
C ARG A 16 -1.86 -6.41 20.46
N VAL A 17 -1.52 -7.03 19.33
CA VAL A 17 -0.78 -8.30 19.30
C VAL A 17 0.61 -8.02 19.84
N THR A 18 1.02 -8.78 20.85
CA THR A 18 2.43 -8.75 21.29
C THR A 18 3.27 -9.65 20.39
N TYR A 19 4.58 -9.44 20.35
CA TYR A 19 5.47 -10.26 19.51
C TYR A 19 5.31 -11.76 19.81
N GLU A 20 5.10 -12.13 21.07
CA GLU A 20 4.94 -13.51 21.53
C GLU A 20 3.67 -14.17 20.97
N GLN A 21 2.62 -13.38 20.74
CA GLN A 21 1.33 -13.83 20.23
C GLN A 21 1.30 -13.98 18.71
N LEU A 22 2.33 -13.50 18.00
CA LEU A 22 2.41 -13.64 16.56
C LEU A 22 2.65 -15.11 16.15
N PRO A 23 2.11 -15.54 15.00
CA PRO A 23 2.50 -16.79 14.38
C PRO A 23 4.00 -16.81 14.09
N ASP A 24 4.59 -18.00 14.01
CA ASP A 24 6.03 -18.15 13.85
C ASP A 24 6.51 -17.55 12.51
N GLU A 25 5.73 -17.66 11.42
CA GLU A 25 6.11 -17.05 10.15
C GLU A 25 6.23 -15.52 10.22
N TRP A 26 5.45 -14.88 11.10
CA TRP A 26 5.52 -13.43 11.32
C TRP A 26 6.70 -13.05 12.20
N LYS A 27 7.04 -13.87 13.20
CA LYS A 27 8.24 -13.68 14.03
C LYS A 27 9.51 -13.81 13.19
N GLU A 28 9.61 -14.87 12.40
CA GLU A 28 10.71 -15.08 11.45
C GLU A 28 10.86 -13.89 10.49
N TRP A 29 9.75 -13.39 9.95
CA TRP A 29 9.76 -12.19 9.13
C TRP A 29 10.26 -10.96 9.87
N LEU A 30 9.84 -10.76 11.12
CA LEU A 30 10.27 -9.63 11.97
C LEU A 30 11.73 -9.69 12.38
N ASP A 31 12.30 -10.89 12.53
CA ASP A 31 13.70 -11.08 12.92
C ASP A 31 14.68 -10.78 11.78
N LEU A 32 14.21 -10.76 10.52
CA LEU A 32 15.03 -10.34 9.37
C LEU A 32 15.53 -8.90 9.50
N THR A 33 16.78 -8.66 9.09
CA THR A 33 17.28 -7.29 8.93
C THR A 33 16.46 -6.54 7.87
N PRO A 34 16.44 -5.20 7.90
CA PRO A 34 15.74 -4.42 6.87
C PRO A 34 16.15 -4.77 5.44
N MET A 35 17.43 -5.08 5.21
CA MET A 35 17.94 -5.45 3.89
C MET A 35 17.46 -6.84 3.45
N GLU A 36 17.47 -7.82 4.35
CA GLU A 36 16.97 -9.17 4.04
C GLU A 36 15.47 -9.16 3.79
N ARG A 37 14.72 -8.42 4.61
CA ARG A 37 13.29 -8.25 4.43
C ARG A 37 12.94 -7.60 3.09
N PHE A 38 13.74 -6.63 2.64
CA PHE A 38 13.56 -6.01 1.33
C PHE A 38 13.75 -7.03 0.20
N ARG A 39 14.85 -7.78 0.21
CA ARG A 39 15.10 -8.86 -0.78
C ARG A 39 14.00 -9.91 -0.78
N ARG A 40 13.55 -10.33 0.40
CA ARG A 40 12.45 -11.30 0.54
C ARG A 40 11.13 -10.74 0.01
N SER A 41 10.88 -9.44 0.18
CA SER A 41 9.73 -8.75 -0.40
C SER A 41 9.80 -8.72 -1.93
N GLU A 42 10.99 -8.52 -2.52
CA GLU A 42 11.18 -8.59 -3.97
C GLU A 42 10.86 -9.98 -4.53
N GLU A 43 11.27 -11.05 -3.84
CA GLU A 43 10.95 -12.44 -4.23
C GLU A 43 9.44 -12.71 -4.18
N LEU A 44 8.76 -12.25 -3.13
CA LEU A 44 7.31 -12.35 -3.00
C LEU A 44 6.60 -11.56 -4.10
N PHE A 45 7.12 -10.37 -4.41
CA PHE A 45 6.56 -9.53 -5.45
C PHE A 45 6.70 -10.17 -6.84
N ALA A 46 7.84 -10.77 -7.14
CA ALA A 46 8.04 -11.51 -8.39
C ALA A 46 7.03 -12.67 -8.53
N GLN A 47 6.76 -13.40 -7.44
CA GLN A 47 5.75 -14.46 -7.44
C GLN A 47 4.33 -13.91 -7.63
N TYR A 48 3.99 -12.81 -6.96
CA TYR A 48 2.71 -12.12 -7.14
C TYR A 48 2.46 -11.75 -8.60
N LEU A 49 3.46 -11.16 -9.27
CA LEU A 49 3.40 -10.85 -10.69
C LEU A 49 3.29 -12.10 -11.57
N ALA A 50 4.03 -13.17 -11.25
CA ALA A 50 3.97 -14.43 -12.00
C ALA A 50 2.59 -15.10 -11.93
N MET A 51 1.83 -14.87 -10.85
CA MET A 51 0.44 -15.31 -10.69
C MET A 51 -0.58 -14.39 -11.39
N GLY A 52 -0.13 -13.36 -12.12
CA GLY A 52 -0.99 -12.38 -12.77
C GLY A 52 -1.48 -11.26 -11.85
N GLY A 53 -0.85 -11.09 -10.69
CA GLY A 53 -1.13 -9.98 -9.78
C GLY A 53 -0.80 -8.63 -10.42
N SER A 54 -1.56 -7.61 -10.05
CA SER A 54 -1.39 -6.21 -10.49
C SER A 54 -1.46 -5.27 -9.30
N LEU A 55 -0.50 -4.35 -9.20
CA LEU A 55 -0.55 -3.27 -8.20
C LEU A 55 -1.51 -2.13 -8.59
N ASP A 56 -2.12 -2.19 -9.78
CA ASP A 56 -3.15 -1.23 -10.17
C ASP A 56 -4.42 -1.51 -9.34
N PRO A 57 -4.89 -0.57 -8.51
CA PRO A 57 -6.08 -0.80 -7.71
C PRO A 57 -7.29 -0.94 -8.63
N ASP A 58 -8.17 -1.89 -8.31
CA ASP A 58 -9.48 -1.95 -8.95
C ASP A 58 -10.22 -0.62 -8.71
N PRO A 59 -10.88 -0.04 -9.73
CA PRO A 59 -11.67 1.17 -9.54
C PRO A 59 -12.79 0.90 -8.53
N ASP A 60 -12.93 1.78 -7.54
CA ASP A 60 -14.04 1.72 -6.57
C ASP A 60 -15.32 2.24 -7.23
N PRO A 61 -16.31 1.37 -7.55
CA PRO A 61 -17.53 1.79 -8.24
C PRO A 61 -18.45 2.66 -7.37
N THR A 62 -18.17 2.74 -6.06
CA THR A 62 -18.91 3.61 -5.14
C THR A 62 -18.27 4.99 -5.00
N SER A 63 -17.10 5.21 -5.60
CA SER A 63 -16.44 6.50 -5.59
C SER A 63 -17.27 7.52 -6.40
N PRO A 64 -17.56 8.71 -5.84
CA PRO A 64 -18.21 9.78 -6.60
C PRO A 64 -17.34 10.32 -7.74
N PHE A 65 -16.08 9.86 -7.85
CA PHE A 65 -15.16 10.19 -8.92
C PHE A 65 -14.91 9.03 -9.89
N ASP A 66 -15.63 7.90 -9.77
CA ASP A 66 -15.54 6.79 -10.71
C ASP A 66 -16.20 7.16 -12.04
N ASP A 67 -15.40 7.29 -13.09
CA ASP A 67 -15.84 7.45 -14.47
C ASP A 67 -15.12 6.38 -15.31
N PRO A 68 -15.80 5.25 -15.62
CA PRO A 68 -15.21 4.14 -16.36
C PRO A 68 -14.66 4.55 -17.74
N SER A 69 -15.21 5.61 -18.34
CA SER A 69 -14.77 6.12 -19.64
C SER A 69 -13.44 6.89 -19.57
N GLN A 70 -13.06 7.33 -18.37
CA GLN A 70 -11.83 8.08 -18.11
C GLN A 70 -10.74 7.21 -17.47
N TRP A 71 -11.06 5.96 -17.10
CA TRP A 71 -10.10 5.05 -16.48
C TRP A 71 -8.98 4.66 -17.46
N ARG A 72 -7.73 4.71 -16.98
CA ARG A 72 -6.54 4.33 -17.74
C ARG A 72 -5.49 3.77 -16.77
N PRO A 73 -4.69 2.78 -17.18
CA PRO A 73 -3.57 2.28 -16.37
C PRO A 73 -2.66 3.43 -15.93
N ASP A 74 -2.45 3.56 -14.62
CA ASP A 74 -1.63 4.63 -14.05
C ASP A 74 -0.14 4.23 -13.87
N LEU A 75 0.78 5.16 -14.13
CA LEU A 75 2.16 5.01 -13.67
C LEU A 75 2.15 5.32 -12.17
N ALA A 76 2.48 4.33 -11.34
CA ALA A 76 2.53 4.46 -9.88
C ALA A 76 3.32 5.70 -9.41
N HIS A 77 4.30 6.15 -10.20
CA HIS A 77 5.10 7.36 -9.94
C HIS A 77 5.30 8.19 -11.21
N GLY A 78 5.28 9.53 -11.08
CA GLY A 78 5.79 10.45 -12.11
C GLY A 78 4.78 11.40 -12.76
N ARG A 79 3.51 11.39 -12.36
CA ARG A 79 2.56 12.42 -12.81
C ARG A 79 2.32 13.42 -11.69
N ALA A 80 2.64 14.68 -11.93
CA ALA A 80 2.04 15.76 -11.15
C ALA A 80 0.52 15.67 -11.40
N GLY A 81 -0.25 15.26 -10.38
CA GLY A 81 -1.71 15.08 -10.42
C GLY A 81 -2.50 16.39 -10.61
N LEU A 82 -1.96 17.35 -11.36
CA LEU A 82 -2.65 18.58 -11.71
C LEU A 82 -3.46 18.31 -12.98
N ARG A 83 -4.73 17.94 -12.80
CA ARG A 83 -5.72 18.12 -13.87
C ARG A 83 -5.74 19.62 -14.20
N LEU A 84 -5.26 19.99 -15.40
CA LEU A 84 -5.41 21.34 -15.94
C LEU A 84 -6.90 21.65 -16.05
N VAL A 85 -7.44 22.40 -15.08
CA VAL A 85 -8.77 23.00 -15.19
C VAL A 85 -8.66 24.02 -16.32
N ARG A 86 -9.22 23.70 -17.50
CA ARG A 86 -9.41 24.70 -18.55
C ARG A 86 -10.37 25.74 -17.98
N ARG A 87 -9.87 26.95 -17.69
CA ARG A 87 -10.74 28.11 -17.50
C ARG A 87 -11.42 28.36 -18.85
N GLY A 88 -12.68 28.00 -18.94
CA GLY A 88 -13.50 28.17 -20.13
C GLY A 88 -14.96 28.30 -19.76
N ALA A 89 -15.35 29.49 -19.29
CA ALA A 89 -16.55 30.21 -19.72
C ALA A 89 -16.56 31.59 -19.00
N SER A 90 -16.73 32.64 -19.79
CA SER A 90 -17.02 34.01 -19.36
C SER A 90 -18.43 34.15 -18.83
#